data_AF-A0A926NU77-F1
#
_entry.id   AF-A0A926NU77-F1
#
_cell.length_a   1.000
_cell.length_b   1.000
_cell.length_c   1.000
_cell.angle_alpha   90.00
_cell.angle_beta   90.00
_cell.angle_gamma   90.00
#
_symmetry.space_group_name_H-M   'P 1'
#
loop_
_entity.id
_entity.type
_entity.pdbx_description
1 polymer ?
#
loop_
_entity_poly.entity_id
_entity_poly.type
_entity_poly.pdbx_seq_one_letter_code
_entity_poly.pdbx_strand_id
1 'polypeptide(L)' 'MRIEPNKQKEDIYEDLTPFEKKTRIVAVIFAFCGVFVWALKILLV' A
#
# COMPACT_ATOMS: atom_id res chain seq x y z
N MET A 1 2.32 -12.51 -34.10
CA MET A 1 1.29 -12.29 -33.05
C MET A 1 1.46 -10.88 -32.54
N ARG A 2 0.43 -10.03 -32.66
CA ARG A 2 0.45 -8.67 -32.10
C ARG A 2 0.30 -8.83 -30.60
N ILE A 3 1.39 -8.61 -29.85
CA ILE A 3 1.31 -8.55 -28.38
C ILE A 3 0.57 -7.26 -28.09
N GLU A 4 -0.73 -7.37 -27.84
CA GLU A 4 -1.49 -6.25 -27.31
C GLU A 4 -0.77 -5.79 -26.04
N PRO A 5 -0.48 -4.49 -25.87
CA PRO A 5 0.14 -4.02 -24.66
C PRO A 5 -0.78 -4.44 -23.52
N ASN A 6 -0.25 -5.33 -22.68
CA ASN A 6 -0.83 -5.79 -21.43
C ASN A 6 -1.71 -4.68 -20.87
N LYS A 7 -3.04 -4.85 -20.96
CA LYS A 7 -4.01 -3.89 -20.42
C LYS A 7 -3.59 -3.68 -18.98
N GLN A 8 -2.93 -2.56 -18.77
CA GLN A 8 -2.36 -2.16 -17.51
C GLN A 8 -3.48 -2.31 -16.51
N LYS A 9 -3.27 -3.20 -15.52
CA LYS A 9 -4.24 -3.52 -14.47
C LYS A 9 -4.97 -2.23 -14.11
N GLU A 10 -6.25 -2.14 -14.49
CA GLU A 10 -7.13 -1.06 -14.06
C GLU A 10 -6.88 -0.93 -12.56
N ASP A 11 -6.50 0.27 -12.13
CA ASP A 11 -6.16 0.48 -10.74
C ASP A 11 -7.43 0.12 -9.97
N ILE A 12 -7.42 -1.01 -9.25
CA ILE A 12 -8.61 -1.56 -8.57
C ILE A 12 -9.18 -0.53 -7.59
N TYR A 13 -8.40 0.50 -7.32
CA TYR A 13 -8.72 1.59 -6.43
C TYR A 13 -9.15 2.87 -7.15
N GLU A 14 -9.30 2.89 -8.48
CA GLU A 14 -9.62 4.08 -9.26
C GLU A 14 -10.96 4.70 -8.85
N ASP A 15 -11.94 3.86 -8.54
CA ASP A 15 -13.28 4.25 -8.06
C ASP A 15 -13.33 4.73 -6.60
N LEU A 16 -12.26 4.57 -5.82
CA LEU A 16 -12.27 5.05 -4.44
C LEU A 16 -12.24 6.56 -4.38
N THR A 17 -13.01 7.09 -3.42
CA THR A 17 -13.01 8.51 -3.12
C THR A 17 -11.59 8.95 -2.74
N PRO A 18 -11.21 10.21 -3.05
CA PRO A 18 -9.87 10.71 -2.75
C PRO A 18 -9.49 10.61 -1.27
N PHE A 19 -10.49 10.54 -0.38
CA PHE A 19 -10.28 10.34 1.05
C PHE A 19 -9.85 8.90 1.36
N GLU A 20 -10.54 7.89 0.81
CA GLU A 20 -10.20 6.49 1.04
C GLU A 20 -8.83 6.11 0.46
N LYS A 21 -8.47 6.68 -0.70
CA LYS A 21 -7.12 6.52 -1.28
C LYS A 21 -6.04 7.02 -0.31
N LYS A 22 -6.24 8.19 0.30
CA LYS A 22 -5.31 8.74 1.29
C LYS A 22 -5.28 7.92 2.56
N THR A 23 -6.44 7.54 3.10
CA THR A 23 -6.53 6.73 4.32
C THR A 23 -5.80 5.39 4.15
N ARG A 24 -5.92 4.74 2.99
CA ARG A 24 -5.20 3.50 2.71
C ARG A 24 -3.69 3.70 2.74
N ILE A 25 -3.17 4.73 2.06
CA ILE A 25 -1.74 5.03 2.03
C ILE A 25 -1.23 5.28 3.45
N VAL A 26 -1.96 6.08 4.24
CA VAL A 26 -1.61 6.37 5.64
C VAL A 26 -1.65 5.10 6.49
N ALA A 27 -2.66 4.24 6.32
CA ALA A 27 -2.77 2.99 7.05
C ALA A 27 -1.62 2.03 6.75
N VAL A 28 -1.19 1.94 5.48
CA VAL A 28 -0.04 1.11 5.08
C VAL A 28 1.24 1.63 5.73
N ILE A 29 1.48 2.94 5.68
CA ILE A 29 2.66 3.56 6.30
C ILE A 29 2.65 3.31 7.82
N PHE A 30 1.50 3.53 8.47
CA PHE A 30 1.37 3.34 9.91
C PHE A 30 1.60 1.90 10.34
N ALA A 31 1.05 0.93 9.59
CA ALA A 31 1.29 -0.49 9.83
C ALA A 31 2.78 -0.84 9.71
N PHE A 32 3.45 -0.31 8.69
CA PHE A 32 4.88 -0.55 8.47
C PHE A 32 5.73 0.04 9.60
N CYS A 33 5.46 1.29 10.00
CA CYS A 33 6.13 1.92 11.13
C CYS A 33 5.85 1.17 12.44
N GLY A 34 4.63 0.72 12.68
CA GLY A 34 4.26 -0.05 13.87
C GLY A 34 5.04 -1.35 13.98
N VAL A 35 5.12 -2.13 12.90
CA VAL A 35 5.90 -3.38 12.85
C VAL A 35 7.39 -3.10 13.02
N PHE A 36 7.91 -2.03 12.40
CA PHE A 36 9.32 -1.65 12.51
C PHE A 36 9.71 -1.27 13.95
N VAL A 37 8.91 -0.44 14.61
CA VAL A 37 9.12 -0.07 16.02
C VAL A 37 9.00 -1.30 16.92
N TRP A 38 8.04 -2.19 16.65
CA TRP A 38 7.90 -3.44 17.39
C TRP A 38 9.11 -4.37 17.22
N ALA A 39 9.64 -4.49 16.00
CA ALA A 39 10.85 -5.25 15.72
C ALA A 39 12.08 -4.67 16.44
N LEU A 40 12.26 -3.34 16.43
CA LEU A 40 13.32 -2.68 17.20
C LEU A 40 13.17 -2.90 18.71
N LYS A 41 11.93 -2.89 19.22
CA LYS A 41 11.66 -3.20 20.62
C LYS A 41 12.13 -4.61 20.99
N ILE A 42 11.96 -5.60 20.12
CA ILE A 42 12.44 -6.98 20.35
C ILE A 42 13.97 -7.08 20.23
N LEU A 43 14.58 -6.28 19.35
CA LEU A 43 16.03 -6.35 19.09
C LEU A 43 16.85 -5.64 20.19
N LEU A 44 16.28 -4.61 20.81
CA LEU A 44 16.92 -3.79 21.84
C LEU A 44 16.51 -4.16 23.28
N VAL A 45 15.59 -5.12 23.46
CA VAL A 45 15.17 -5.69 24.75
C VAL A 45 15.64 -7.14 24.83
#